data_AF-A0A9E5WSY3-F1
#
_entry.id   AF-A0A9E5WSY3-F1
#
_cell.length_a   1.000
_cell.length_b   1.000
_cell.length_c   1.000
_cell.angle_alpha   90.00
_cell.angle_beta   90.00
_cell.angle_gamma   90.00
#
_symmetry.space_group_name_H-M   'P 1'
#
loop_
_entity.id
_entity.type
_entity.pdbx_description
1 polymer ?
#
loop_
_entity_poly.entity_id
_entity_poly.type
_entity_poly.pdbx_seq_one_letter_code
_entity_poly.pdbx_strand_id
1 'polypeptide(L)'
;MPVPEPLKKTFDMLACTTAPQAVDVLVYALDQDDPLVRSLALETLLKRHTPRGHVEAIRRLNSFPPDLRQRLHEACLSLEPAIKHALTYGDSELRRNTLVLLREAECFEYLPLLIDVLQEFEADTYPAALETFQHLVERLYRLLDGDEASSLAEDLTRRADLEKIRSRVLEHLQVVCEQNPSHPDLARLIEAILILGHRSHDAVKFILWHSEPACRRVAGDLLLTSRHPGVMQLVLDFMGRNYPHPKVFEALAQRDDPEFIQHLLKWFPKQLTRVQAANFRQLERIRWLEDMYRIALDRLPNELHGSLVALIRASGIPQETRLRLLEWILRYGSAEGREAASVVLPQLSEETAHDIILAALATNDPAIQAWAARQLRRLGVANSLEVLVELLDSPSQEVRDAARRELDDFDLHRILDLFEQWDHESCRRAGQLILKIDPQAIEKLRQELAHPVQWRRIRAAHAAQALELHGHVIDDLIALLGDPAALVRRVAVDVLGSVQSDKVLRALKNLVNDPSPRVREAVARAVRHLAEKETVSTATP
;
A
#
# COMPACT_ATOMS: atom_id res chain seq x y z
N MET A 1 25.96 18.95 36.36
CA MET A 1 26.61 19.95 37.23
C MET A 1 28.03 20.20 36.74
N PRO A 2 28.61 21.40 36.91
CA PRO A 2 29.99 21.65 36.53
C PRO A 2 30.94 20.76 37.36
N VAL A 3 31.89 20.11 36.68
CA VAL A 3 32.91 19.27 37.33
C VAL A 3 33.80 20.15 38.21
N PRO A 4 34.02 19.83 39.50
CA PRO A 4 34.95 20.59 40.35
C PRO A 4 36.35 20.64 39.74
N GLU A 5 36.97 21.81 39.71
CA GLU A 5 38.28 22.04 39.10
C GLU A 5 39.39 21.09 39.57
N PRO A 6 39.47 20.70 40.87
CA PRO A 6 40.48 19.75 41.33
C PRO A 6 40.30 18.35 40.72
N LEU A 7 39.06 17.85 40.67
CA LEU A 7 38.75 16.54 40.08
C LEU A 7 39.07 16.53 38.59
N LYS A 8 38.70 17.60 37.88
CA LYS A 8 39.02 17.75 36.46
C LYS A 8 40.53 17.65 36.21
N LYS A 9 41.35 18.40 36.97
CA LYS A 9 42.82 18.34 36.86
C LYS A 9 43.37 16.93 37.15
N THR A 10 42.81 16.23 38.13
CA THR A 10 43.21 14.85 38.44
C THR A 10 42.94 13.91 37.29
N PHE A 11 41.73 13.91 36.72
CA PHE A 11 41.38 13.02 35.62
C PHE A 11 42.08 13.39 34.30
N ASP A 12 42.32 14.68 34.05
CA ASP A 12 43.13 15.14 32.90
C ASP A 12 44.58 14.61 32.99
N MET A 13 45.18 14.62 34.19
CA MET A 13 46.50 14.02 34.42
C MET A 13 46.46 12.49 34.23
N LEU A 14 45.46 11.82 34.80
CA LEU A 14 45.27 10.38 34.65
C LEU A 14 45.02 9.98 33.19
N ALA A 15 44.46 10.85 32.35
CA ALA A 15 44.31 10.60 30.92
C ALA A 15 45.67 10.58 30.19
N CYS A 16 46.57 11.51 30.52
CA CYS A 16 47.81 11.72 29.77
C CYS A 16 49.04 10.94 30.29
N THR A 17 48.99 10.44 31.53
CA THR A 17 50.14 9.74 32.13
C THR A 17 50.45 8.39 31.45
N THR A 18 51.73 8.06 31.28
CA THR A 18 52.17 6.77 30.74
C THR A 18 52.24 5.66 31.79
N ALA A 19 52.02 5.99 33.07
CA ALA A 19 52.10 5.02 34.17
C ALA A 19 50.96 3.97 34.08
N PRO A 20 51.27 2.66 34.13
CA PRO A 20 50.25 1.61 34.07
C PRO A 20 49.32 1.62 35.30
N GLN A 21 49.81 2.08 36.46
CA GLN A 21 49.04 2.16 37.70
C GLN A 21 47.86 3.14 37.62
N ALA A 22 47.89 4.07 36.66
CA ALA A 22 46.75 4.95 36.40
C ALA A 22 45.50 4.15 36.03
N VAL A 23 45.65 3.01 35.34
CA VAL A 23 44.51 2.12 35.04
C VAL A 23 43.95 1.52 36.32
N ASP A 24 44.79 1.08 37.26
CA ASP A 24 44.33 0.50 38.54
C ASP A 24 43.52 1.51 39.37
N VAL A 25 43.99 2.77 39.42
CA VAL A 25 43.28 3.87 40.08
C VAL A 25 41.93 4.15 39.42
N LEU A 26 41.89 4.17 38.08
CA LEU A 26 40.66 4.43 37.33
C LEU A 26 39.66 3.28 37.45
N VAL A 27 40.12 2.02 37.45
CA VAL A 27 39.27 0.85 37.67
C VAL A 27 38.66 0.90 39.07
N TYR A 28 39.45 1.23 40.09
CA TYR A 28 38.92 1.43 41.45
C TYR A 28 37.89 2.58 41.52
N ALA A 29 38.10 3.65 40.73
CA ALA A 29 37.18 4.77 40.64
C ALA A 29 35.83 4.41 39.98
N LEU A 30 35.78 3.37 39.12
CA LEU A 30 34.52 2.86 38.54
C LEU A 30 33.60 2.21 39.58
N ASP A 31 34.16 1.73 40.70
CA ASP A 31 33.43 1.03 41.77
C ASP A 31 32.96 1.98 42.90
N GLN A 32 33.27 3.28 42.81
CA GLN A 32 32.89 4.25 43.84
C GLN A 32 31.42 4.68 43.72
N ASP A 33 30.78 4.98 44.85
CA ASP A 33 29.37 5.37 44.86
C ASP A 33 29.10 6.71 44.15
N ASP A 34 30.08 7.62 44.15
CA ASP A 34 29.96 8.95 43.56
C ASP A 34 29.75 8.86 42.02
N PRO A 35 28.58 9.28 41.50
CA PRO A 35 28.28 9.22 40.06
C PRO A 35 29.21 10.06 39.20
N LEU A 36 29.73 11.19 39.72
CA LEU A 36 30.62 12.07 38.99
C LEU A 36 32.00 11.42 38.82
N VAL A 37 32.51 10.79 39.89
CA VAL A 37 33.79 10.07 39.87
C VAL A 37 33.73 8.90 38.89
N ARG A 38 32.67 8.10 38.93
CA ARG A 38 32.47 6.98 37.98
C ARG A 38 32.43 7.44 36.53
N SER A 39 31.71 8.53 36.28
CA SER A 39 31.57 9.11 34.94
C SER A 39 32.92 9.58 34.37
N LEU A 40 33.69 10.32 35.17
CA LEU A 40 35.03 10.79 34.79
C LEU A 40 36.02 9.63 34.63
N ALA A 41 35.92 8.61 35.48
CA ALA A 41 36.75 7.41 35.39
C ALA A 41 36.52 6.66 34.07
N LEU A 42 35.26 6.44 33.69
CA LEU A 42 34.92 5.80 32.42
C LEU A 42 35.42 6.61 31.23
N GLU A 43 35.14 7.92 31.18
CA GLU A 43 35.62 8.80 30.10
C GLU A 43 37.16 8.75 29.97
N THR A 44 37.85 8.76 31.11
CA THR A 44 39.31 8.74 31.15
C THR A 44 39.86 7.39 30.68
N LEU A 45 39.24 6.28 31.07
CA LEU A 45 39.62 4.95 30.58
C LEU A 45 39.44 4.82 29.07
N LEU A 46 38.31 5.30 28.54
CA LEU A 46 38.02 5.28 27.10
C LEU A 46 39.03 6.13 26.29
N LYS A 47 39.43 7.29 26.81
CA LYS A 47 40.45 8.16 26.18
C LYS A 47 41.86 7.56 26.20
N ARG A 48 42.18 6.72 27.19
CA ARG A 48 43.50 6.11 27.33
C ARG A 48 43.75 4.96 26.35
N HIS A 49 42.71 4.41 25.73
CA HIS A 49 42.80 3.30 24.78
C HIS A 49 43.59 2.08 25.28
N THR A 50 43.53 1.79 26.60
CA THR A 50 44.24 0.64 27.18
C THR A 50 43.34 -0.60 27.19
N PRO A 51 43.75 -1.74 26.58
CA PRO A 51 42.91 -2.94 26.52
C PRO A 51 42.43 -3.43 27.90
N ARG A 52 43.33 -3.43 28.90
CA ARG A 52 42.98 -3.83 30.28
C ARG A 52 41.90 -2.94 30.90
N GLY A 53 42.03 -1.63 30.74
CA GLY A 53 41.04 -0.67 31.27
C GLY A 53 39.67 -0.82 30.60
N HIS A 54 39.65 -1.07 29.29
CA HIS A 54 38.42 -1.31 28.54
C HIS A 54 37.75 -2.64 28.94
N VAL A 55 38.52 -3.72 29.14
CA VAL A 55 37.99 -4.99 29.64
C VAL A 55 37.29 -4.81 31.00
N GLU A 56 37.90 -4.06 31.91
CA GLU A 56 37.32 -3.79 33.23
C GLU A 56 36.07 -2.90 33.17
N ALA A 57 35.99 -2.01 32.18
CA ALA A 57 34.78 -1.23 31.90
C ALA A 57 33.65 -2.14 31.38
N ILE A 58 33.94 -3.04 30.43
CA ILE A 58 32.95 -4.00 29.90
C ILE A 58 32.47 -4.95 31.00
N ARG A 59 33.36 -5.43 31.87
CA ARG A 59 33.01 -6.30 33.00
C ARG A 59 31.94 -5.65 33.90
N ARG A 60 31.92 -4.32 34.02
CA ARG A 60 30.99 -3.56 34.86
C ARG A 60 29.75 -3.03 34.12
N LEU A 61 29.52 -3.43 32.86
CA LEU A 61 28.40 -2.92 32.05
C LEU A 61 27.05 -2.95 32.80
N ASN A 62 26.74 -4.06 33.47
CA ASN A 62 25.45 -4.22 34.17
C ASN A 62 25.33 -3.36 35.43
N SER A 63 26.44 -2.98 36.08
CA SER A 63 26.43 -2.10 37.25
C SER A 63 26.37 -0.62 36.89
N PHE A 64 26.60 -0.27 35.61
CA PHE A 64 26.53 1.11 35.16
C PHE A 64 25.09 1.63 35.01
N PRO A 65 24.84 2.91 35.36
CA PRO A 65 23.60 3.60 35.03
C PRO A 65 23.46 3.83 33.52
N PRO A 66 22.24 4.13 33.01
CA PRO A 66 21.97 4.26 31.57
C PRO A 66 22.92 5.21 30.84
N ASP A 67 23.24 6.37 31.41
CA ASP A 67 24.13 7.37 30.79
C ASP A 67 25.54 6.83 30.54
N LEU A 68 26.07 6.01 31.46
CA LEU A 68 27.41 5.42 31.33
C LEU A 68 27.42 4.23 30.37
N ARG A 69 26.33 3.45 30.34
CA ARG A 69 26.16 2.40 29.32
C ARG A 69 26.15 3.02 27.92
N GLN A 70 25.36 4.07 27.72
CA GLN A 70 25.30 4.77 26.43
C GLN A 70 26.68 5.26 25.98
N ARG A 71 27.48 5.83 26.86
CA ARG A 71 28.86 6.26 26.54
C ARG A 71 29.76 5.10 26.14
N LEU A 72 29.60 3.95 26.78
CA LEU A 72 30.34 2.73 26.41
C LEU A 72 29.86 2.20 25.05
N HIS A 73 28.57 2.33 24.73
CA HIS A 73 28.01 1.96 23.42
C HIS A 73 28.58 2.84 22.31
N GLU A 74 28.59 4.16 22.50
CA GLU A 74 29.16 5.14 21.57
C GLU A 74 30.66 4.88 21.32
N ALA A 75 31.36 4.29 22.29
CA ALA A 75 32.77 3.96 22.18
C ALA A 75 33.06 2.56 21.59
N CYS A 76 32.06 1.73 21.27
CA CYS A 76 32.22 0.29 20.94
C CYS A 76 33.32 0.00 19.89
N LEU A 77 33.41 0.80 18.82
CA LEU A 77 34.44 0.64 17.78
C LEU A 77 35.86 0.86 18.30
N SER A 78 36.04 1.75 19.28
CA SER A 78 37.35 2.02 19.90
C SER A 78 37.78 0.93 20.91
N LEU A 79 36.90 -0.02 21.22
CA LEU A 79 37.13 -1.10 22.18
C LEU A 79 37.62 -2.40 21.52
N GLU A 80 37.91 -2.40 20.22
CA GLU A 80 38.21 -3.62 19.43
C GLU A 80 39.20 -4.59 20.13
N PRO A 81 40.36 -4.15 20.66
CA PRO A 81 41.29 -5.08 21.31
C PRO A 81 40.72 -5.73 22.56
N ALA A 82 39.90 -5.00 23.32
CA ALA A 82 39.28 -5.48 24.55
C ALA A 82 38.10 -6.41 24.27
N ILE A 83 37.26 -6.08 23.29
CA ILE A 83 36.15 -6.94 22.83
C ILE A 83 36.70 -8.26 22.31
N LYS A 84 37.74 -8.23 21.47
CA LYS A 84 38.38 -9.45 20.97
C LYS A 84 38.93 -10.30 22.11
N HIS A 85 39.65 -9.69 23.05
CA HIS A 85 40.17 -10.41 24.21
C HIS A 85 39.05 -11.01 25.07
N ALA A 86 37.98 -10.26 25.32
CA ALA A 86 36.85 -10.68 26.13
C ALA A 86 36.09 -11.85 25.52
N LEU A 87 35.84 -11.85 24.20
CA LEU A 87 35.16 -12.95 23.52
C LEU A 87 36.01 -14.22 23.45
N THR A 88 37.30 -14.10 23.12
CA THR A 88 38.18 -15.27 22.93
C THR A 88 38.66 -15.85 24.27
N TYR A 89 39.06 -15.01 25.22
CA TYR A 89 39.75 -15.45 26.45
C TYR A 89 39.05 -15.07 27.75
N GLY A 90 37.94 -14.33 27.70
CA GLY A 90 37.21 -13.91 28.89
C GLY A 90 36.49 -15.06 29.60
N ASP A 91 36.23 -14.87 30.89
CA ASP A 91 35.33 -15.73 31.67
C ASP A 91 33.86 -15.54 31.25
N SER A 92 32.96 -16.37 31.78
CA SER A 92 31.54 -16.37 31.40
C SER A 92 30.84 -15.04 31.66
N GLU A 93 31.22 -14.30 32.71
CA GLU A 93 30.64 -13.00 33.03
C GLU A 93 31.08 -11.94 32.01
N LEU A 94 32.39 -11.84 31.76
CA LEU A 94 32.94 -10.90 30.81
C LEU A 94 32.43 -11.16 29.39
N ARG A 95 32.35 -12.43 28.98
CA ARG A 95 31.76 -12.83 27.69
C ARG A 95 30.29 -12.39 27.59
N ARG A 96 29.46 -12.65 28.60
CA ARG A 96 28.04 -12.21 28.60
C ARG A 96 27.91 -10.70 28.49
N ASN A 97 28.67 -9.95 29.28
CA ASN A 97 28.60 -8.48 29.25
C ASN A 97 29.08 -7.92 27.91
N THR A 98 30.08 -8.55 27.30
CA THR A 98 30.54 -8.18 25.95
C THR A 98 29.45 -8.44 24.90
N LEU A 99 28.75 -9.58 24.96
CA LEU A 99 27.65 -9.91 24.05
C LEU A 99 26.46 -8.93 24.20
N VAL A 100 26.12 -8.54 25.43
CA VAL A 100 25.11 -7.49 25.69
C VAL A 100 25.53 -6.17 25.07
N LEU A 101 26.78 -5.74 25.29
CA LEU A 101 27.32 -4.51 24.71
C LEU A 101 27.21 -4.52 23.17
N LEU A 102 27.66 -5.59 22.52
CA LEU A 102 27.59 -5.70 21.06
C LEU A 102 26.16 -5.58 20.53
N ARG A 103 25.20 -6.14 21.24
CA ARG A 103 23.78 -6.14 20.89
C ARG A 103 23.17 -4.74 21.05
N GLU A 104 23.36 -4.12 22.22
CA GLU A 104 22.77 -2.81 22.53
C GLU A 104 23.41 -1.68 21.71
N ALA A 105 24.68 -1.83 21.33
CA ALA A 105 25.40 -0.85 20.52
C ALA A 105 25.37 -1.16 19.00
N GLU A 106 24.66 -2.21 18.57
CA GLU A 106 24.53 -2.63 17.17
C GLU A 106 25.88 -2.74 16.43
N CYS A 107 26.90 -3.32 17.07
CA CYS A 107 28.27 -3.36 16.53
C CYS A 107 28.44 -4.48 15.49
N PHE A 108 27.92 -4.27 14.29
CA PHE A 108 27.89 -5.23 13.18
C PHE A 108 29.28 -5.70 12.71
N GLU A 109 30.32 -4.89 12.92
CA GLU A 109 31.71 -5.16 12.54
C GLU A 109 32.28 -6.40 13.23
N TYR A 110 31.69 -6.83 14.36
CA TYR A 110 32.12 -7.99 15.12
C TYR A 110 31.41 -9.28 14.73
N LEU A 111 30.48 -9.25 13.77
CA LEU A 111 29.83 -10.46 13.25
C LEU A 111 30.84 -11.53 12.77
N PRO A 112 31.91 -11.20 12.00
CA PRO A 112 32.94 -12.17 11.60
C PRO A 112 33.64 -12.83 12.80
N LEU A 113 34.00 -12.04 13.80
CA LEU A 113 34.64 -12.55 15.02
C LEU A 113 33.69 -13.47 15.80
N LEU A 114 32.41 -13.09 15.93
CA LEU A 114 31.42 -13.93 16.58
C LEU A 114 31.30 -15.27 15.85
N ILE A 115 31.23 -15.27 14.51
CA ILE A 115 31.17 -16.51 13.71
C ILE A 115 32.36 -17.43 14.04
N ASP A 116 33.58 -16.88 14.13
CA ASP A 116 34.79 -17.65 14.42
C ASP A 116 34.76 -18.28 15.81
N VAL A 117 34.35 -17.51 16.82
CA VAL A 117 34.41 -17.96 18.23
C VAL A 117 33.14 -18.65 18.72
N LEU A 118 32.07 -18.75 17.90
CA LEU A 118 30.77 -19.33 18.29
C LEU A 118 30.93 -20.72 18.92
N GLN A 119 31.84 -21.56 18.38
CA GLN A 119 32.09 -22.90 18.89
C GLN A 119 32.96 -22.96 20.15
N GLU A 120 33.66 -21.87 20.46
CA GLU A 120 34.55 -21.75 21.63
C GLU A 120 33.77 -21.34 22.91
N PHE A 121 32.47 -21.06 22.79
CA PHE A 121 31.62 -20.75 23.93
C PHE A 121 31.23 -22.00 24.71
N GLU A 122 31.27 -21.88 26.03
CA GLU A 122 30.80 -22.90 26.95
C GLU A 122 29.26 -23.00 26.91
N ALA A 123 28.71 -24.12 27.38
CA ALA A 123 27.28 -24.39 27.33
C ALA A 123 26.41 -23.32 28.01
N ASP A 124 26.95 -22.58 28.98
CA ASP A 124 26.27 -21.53 29.74
C ASP A 124 26.29 -20.15 29.05
N THR A 125 27.17 -19.94 28.05
CA THR A 125 27.37 -18.67 27.35
C THR A 125 27.03 -18.76 25.86
N TYR A 126 27.08 -19.96 25.29
CA TYR A 126 26.72 -20.24 23.90
C TYR A 126 25.33 -19.73 23.50
N PRO A 127 24.25 -19.90 24.29
CA PRO A 127 22.92 -19.38 23.91
C PRO A 127 22.91 -17.86 23.74
N ALA A 128 23.64 -17.13 24.60
CA ALA A 128 23.76 -15.68 24.51
C ALA A 128 24.59 -15.24 23.30
N ALA A 129 25.63 -16.00 22.94
CA ALA A 129 26.46 -15.74 21.77
C ALA A 129 25.64 -15.91 20.49
N LEU A 130 24.88 -17.02 20.39
CA LEU A 130 24.01 -17.29 19.27
C LEU A 130 22.88 -16.25 19.13
N GLU A 131 22.22 -15.90 20.23
CA GLU A 131 21.19 -14.85 20.23
C GLU A 131 21.75 -13.51 19.77
N THR A 132 22.96 -13.15 20.19
CA THR A 132 23.62 -11.91 19.78
C THR A 132 23.96 -11.92 18.28
N PHE A 133 24.48 -13.03 17.76
CA PHE A 133 24.70 -13.21 16.32
C PHE A 133 23.40 -13.04 15.53
N GLN A 134 22.33 -13.74 15.92
CA GLN A 134 21.04 -13.67 15.22
C GLN A 134 20.42 -12.27 15.31
N HIS A 135 20.53 -11.60 16.47
CA HIS A 135 20.05 -10.24 16.65
C HIS A 135 20.75 -9.25 15.73
N LEU A 136 22.09 -9.32 15.65
CA LEU A 136 22.86 -8.42 14.78
C LEU A 136 22.59 -8.66 13.30
N VAL A 137 22.41 -9.92 12.88
CA VAL A 137 21.98 -10.28 11.52
C VAL A 137 20.60 -9.68 11.20
N GLU A 138 19.63 -9.84 12.10
CA GLU A 138 18.27 -9.29 11.92
C GLU A 138 18.27 -7.75 11.90
N ARG A 139 18.99 -7.09 12.82
CA ARG A 139 19.10 -5.63 12.83
C ARG A 139 19.75 -5.11 11.55
N LEU A 140 20.83 -5.75 11.08
CA LEU A 140 21.47 -5.36 9.83
C LEU A 140 20.53 -5.52 8.63
N TYR A 141 19.73 -6.60 8.58
CA TYR A 141 18.69 -6.78 7.57
C TYR A 141 17.61 -5.68 7.65
N ARG A 142 17.06 -5.40 8.83
CA ARG A 142 16.00 -4.38 8.99
C ARG A 142 16.42 -2.99 8.54
N LEU A 143 17.66 -2.60 8.85
CA LEU A 143 18.24 -1.32 8.46
C LEU A 143 18.47 -1.20 6.94
N LEU A 144 18.83 -2.29 6.26
CA LEU A 144 19.19 -2.25 4.84
C LEU A 144 18.02 -2.55 3.90
N ASP A 145 17.21 -3.54 4.24
CA ASP A 145 16.21 -4.16 3.36
C ASP A 145 14.83 -4.38 4.02
N GLY A 146 14.72 -4.22 5.35
CA GLY A 146 13.45 -4.35 6.07
C GLY A 146 12.63 -3.06 6.17
N ASP A 147 11.82 -2.96 7.22
CA ASP A 147 10.88 -1.85 7.46
C ASP A 147 11.57 -0.50 7.74
N GLU A 148 12.78 -0.53 8.30
CA GLU A 148 13.59 0.67 8.60
C GLU A 148 14.43 1.16 7.41
N ALA A 149 14.48 0.40 6.31
CA ALA A 149 15.30 0.72 5.13
C ALA A 149 14.93 2.07 4.48
N SER A 150 13.66 2.46 4.59
CA SER A 150 13.15 3.75 4.09
C SER A 150 13.69 4.94 4.90
N SER A 151 13.79 4.79 6.23
CA SER A 151 14.35 5.82 7.11
C SER A 151 15.85 6.03 6.89
N LEU A 152 16.57 4.98 6.50
CA LEU A 152 18.00 5.05 6.20
C LEU A 152 18.28 5.53 4.77
N ALA A 153 17.28 5.59 3.88
CA ALA A 153 17.49 5.96 2.49
C ALA A 153 18.04 7.38 2.29
N GLU A 154 17.82 8.28 3.26
CA GLU A 154 18.31 9.65 3.23
C GLU A 154 19.79 9.76 3.66
N ASP A 155 20.28 8.86 4.51
CA ASP A 155 21.68 8.82 4.96
C ASP A 155 22.51 7.85 4.11
N LEU A 156 22.90 8.35 2.93
CA LEU A 156 23.65 7.58 1.93
C LEU A 156 25.01 7.09 2.45
N THR A 157 25.67 7.86 3.32
CA THR A 157 26.98 7.51 3.86
C THR A 157 26.86 6.31 4.81
N ARG A 158 25.95 6.40 5.79
CA ARG A 158 25.72 5.30 6.73
C ARG A 158 25.25 4.05 6.01
N ARG A 159 24.35 4.17 5.03
CA ARG A 159 23.92 3.04 4.20
C ARG A 159 25.09 2.39 3.47
N ALA A 160 25.97 3.18 2.83
CA ALA A 160 27.13 2.66 2.13
C ALA A 160 28.14 1.94 3.05
N ASP A 161 28.26 2.36 4.30
CA ASP A 161 29.14 1.69 5.27
C ASP A 161 28.54 0.37 5.76
N LEU A 162 27.24 0.33 6.07
CA LEU A 162 26.54 -0.91 6.40
C LEU A 162 26.57 -1.93 5.24
N GLU A 163 26.48 -1.45 4.00
CA GLU A 163 26.65 -2.26 2.79
C GLU A 163 28.03 -2.94 2.72
N LYS A 164 29.11 -2.20 3.01
CA LYS A 164 30.47 -2.77 3.08
C LYS A 164 30.58 -3.81 4.20
N ILE A 165 29.97 -3.54 5.37
CA ILE A 165 29.94 -4.49 6.48
C ILE A 165 29.21 -5.77 6.05
N ARG A 166 28.03 -5.64 5.44
CA ARG A 166 27.26 -6.77 4.93
C ARG A 166 28.07 -7.63 3.96
N SER A 167 28.78 -7.02 2.99
CA SER A 167 29.64 -7.75 2.06
C SER A 167 30.73 -8.54 2.78
N ARG A 168 31.43 -7.92 3.75
CA ARG A 168 32.47 -8.61 4.55
C ARG A 168 31.91 -9.77 5.35
N VAL A 169 30.74 -9.59 5.98
CA VAL A 169 30.06 -10.65 6.75
C VAL A 169 29.68 -11.82 5.84
N LEU A 170 29.14 -11.55 4.65
CA LEU A 170 28.76 -12.58 3.68
C LEU A 170 29.97 -13.34 3.14
N GLU A 171 31.07 -12.64 2.82
CA GLU A 171 32.33 -13.26 2.42
C GLU A 171 32.88 -14.18 3.51
N HIS A 172 32.85 -13.73 4.77
CA HIS A 172 33.32 -14.53 5.91
C HIS A 172 32.45 -15.77 6.15
N LEU A 173 31.12 -15.61 6.16
CA LEU A 173 30.16 -16.72 6.29
C LEU A 173 30.37 -17.75 5.17
N GLN A 174 30.61 -17.30 3.93
CA GLN A 174 30.90 -18.19 2.81
C GLN A 174 32.13 -19.05 3.09
N VAL A 175 33.24 -18.42 3.51
CA VAL A 175 34.51 -19.12 3.80
C VAL A 175 34.32 -20.15 4.91
N VAL A 176 33.60 -19.80 5.98
CA VAL A 176 33.34 -20.73 7.11
C VAL A 176 32.50 -21.93 6.65
N CYS A 177 31.45 -21.71 5.86
CA CYS A 177 30.64 -22.79 5.30
C CYS A 177 31.39 -23.66 4.28
N GLU A 178 32.37 -23.10 3.57
CA GLU A 178 33.24 -23.83 2.64
C GLU A 178 34.25 -24.71 3.37
N GLN A 179 34.88 -24.18 4.42
CA GLN A 179 35.94 -24.88 5.16
C GLN A 179 35.40 -25.91 6.17
N ASN A 180 34.18 -25.70 6.69
CA ASN A 180 33.61 -26.54 7.74
C ASN A 180 32.15 -26.96 7.43
N PRO A 181 31.95 -27.86 6.45
CA PRO A 181 30.62 -28.28 6.00
C PRO A 181 29.84 -29.12 7.04
N SER A 182 30.50 -29.55 8.13
CA SER A 182 29.88 -30.26 9.25
C SER A 182 29.69 -29.37 10.49
N HIS A 183 29.70 -28.04 10.32
CA HIS A 183 29.54 -27.09 11.42
C HIS A 183 28.22 -27.36 12.19
N PRO A 184 28.21 -27.43 13.54
CA PRO A 184 27.00 -27.69 14.32
C PRO A 184 25.87 -26.68 14.06
N ASP A 185 26.23 -25.41 13.90
CA ASP A 185 25.31 -24.31 13.53
C ASP A 185 25.17 -24.02 12.04
N LEU A 186 25.52 -24.97 11.17
CA LEU A 186 25.51 -24.76 9.71
C LEU A 186 24.19 -24.16 9.21
N ALA A 187 23.05 -24.60 9.73
CA ALA A 187 21.75 -24.06 9.35
C ALA A 187 21.60 -22.56 9.66
N ARG A 188 22.07 -22.09 10.82
CA ARG A 188 22.00 -20.67 11.21
C ARG A 188 22.95 -19.80 10.41
N LEU A 189 24.15 -20.31 10.11
CA LEU A 189 25.12 -19.60 9.29
C LEU A 189 24.62 -19.46 7.85
N ILE A 190 24.06 -20.54 7.28
CA ILE A 190 23.44 -20.50 5.96
C ILE A 190 22.21 -19.59 5.95
N GLU A 191 21.36 -19.65 6.98
CA GLU A 191 20.21 -18.77 7.08
C GLU A 191 20.64 -17.29 7.11
N ALA A 192 21.71 -16.95 7.84
CA ALA A 192 22.27 -15.59 7.82
C ALA A 192 22.75 -15.17 6.42
N ILE A 193 23.37 -16.07 5.64
CA ILE A 193 23.71 -15.81 4.23
C ILE A 193 22.44 -15.52 3.41
N LEU A 194 21.36 -16.26 3.63
CA LEU A 194 20.10 -16.09 2.90
C LEU A 194 19.31 -14.85 3.36
N ILE A 195 19.47 -14.41 4.61
CA ILE A 195 18.85 -13.20 5.16
C ILE A 195 19.53 -11.94 4.62
N LEU A 196 20.87 -11.90 4.70
CA LEU A 196 21.65 -10.72 4.33
C LEU A 196 22.00 -10.68 2.84
N GLY A 197 21.95 -11.83 2.17
CA GLY A 197 22.41 -11.98 0.80
C GLY A 197 21.37 -11.57 -0.23
N HIS A 198 21.85 -10.99 -1.34
CA HIS A 198 21.03 -10.73 -2.53
C HIS A 198 21.17 -11.80 -3.58
N ARG A 199 20.19 -11.88 -4.49
CA ARG A 199 20.22 -12.75 -5.68
C ARG A 199 21.45 -12.59 -6.59
N SER A 200 22.28 -11.56 -6.39
CA SER A 200 23.53 -11.29 -7.13
C SER A 200 24.80 -11.58 -6.35
N HIS A 201 24.70 -11.76 -5.04
CA HIS A 201 25.86 -11.91 -4.18
C HIS A 201 26.51 -13.29 -4.36
N ASP A 202 27.84 -13.34 -4.34
CA ASP A 202 28.57 -14.58 -4.62
C ASP A 202 28.40 -15.62 -3.51
N ALA A 203 28.31 -15.22 -2.24
CA ALA A 203 27.94 -16.10 -1.12
C ALA A 203 26.62 -16.86 -1.34
N VAL A 204 25.59 -16.19 -1.85
CA VAL A 204 24.29 -16.83 -2.16
C VAL A 204 24.43 -17.79 -3.34
N LYS A 205 25.17 -17.41 -4.38
CA LYS A 205 25.43 -18.31 -5.53
C LYS A 205 26.26 -19.52 -5.10
N PHE A 206 27.25 -19.33 -4.24
CA PHE A 206 28.08 -20.39 -3.69
C PHE A 206 27.22 -21.37 -2.93
N ILE A 207 26.42 -20.91 -1.95
CA ILE A 207 25.67 -21.82 -1.08
C ILE A 207 24.60 -22.61 -1.85
N LEU A 208 24.02 -22.04 -2.90
CA LEU A 208 22.97 -22.69 -3.70
C LEU A 208 23.53 -23.61 -4.80
N TRP A 209 24.60 -23.23 -5.50
CA TRP A 209 25.12 -24.00 -6.65
C TRP A 209 26.43 -24.74 -6.35
N HIS A 210 27.40 -24.07 -5.73
CA HIS A 210 28.81 -24.52 -5.73
C HIS A 210 29.28 -25.19 -4.43
N SER A 211 28.53 -25.04 -3.33
CA SER A 211 28.88 -25.59 -2.02
C SER A 211 28.77 -27.12 -1.95
N GLU A 212 29.18 -27.72 -0.83
CA GLU A 212 29.00 -29.17 -0.64
C GLU A 212 27.51 -29.59 -0.65
N PRO A 213 27.21 -30.87 -0.98
CA PRO A 213 25.83 -31.36 -1.00
C PRO A 213 25.05 -31.16 0.32
N ALA A 214 25.74 -31.21 1.47
CA ALA A 214 25.11 -30.97 2.77
C ALA A 214 24.66 -29.50 2.91
N CYS A 215 25.54 -28.55 2.58
CA CYS A 215 25.24 -27.11 2.60
C CYS A 215 24.11 -26.76 1.63
N ARG A 216 24.13 -27.27 0.39
CA ARG A 216 23.04 -27.06 -0.58
C ARG A 216 21.69 -27.60 -0.09
N ARG A 217 21.69 -28.75 0.58
CA ARG A 217 20.46 -29.34 1.14
C ARG A 217 19.87 -28.43 2.21
N VAL A 218 20.69 -28.01 3.17
CA VAL A 218 20.28 -27.10 4.24
C VAL A 218 19.78 -25.76 3.68
N ALA A 219 20.48 -25.17 2.70
CA ALA A 219 20.03 -23.95 2.03
C ALA A 219 18.68 -24.16 1.35
N GLY A 220 18.49 -25.27 0.63
CA GLY A 220 17.22 -25.61 -0.02
C GLY A 220 16.07 -25.79 0.98
N ASP A 221 16.34 -26.45 2.11
CA ASP A 221 15.35 -26.66 3.18
C ASP A 221 14.96 -25.33 3.84
N LEU A 222 15.92 -24.41 4.03
CA LEU A 222 15.66 -23.07 4.57
C LEU A 222 14.81 -22.20 3.63
N LEU A 223 15.01 -22.27 2.31
CA LEU A 223 14.12 -21.59 1.35
C LEU A 223 12.67 -22.08 1.47
N LEU A 224 12.48 -23.36 1.83
CA LEU A 224 11.16 -23.97 2.01
C LEU A 224 10.53 -23.72 3.39
N THR A 225 11.32 -23.45 4.43
CA THR A 225 10.84 -23.50 5.82
C THR A 225 11.10 -22.24 6.65
N SER A 226 12.10 -21.42 6.29
CA SER A 226 12.42 -20.22 7.07
C SER A 226 11.26 -19.23 7.05
N ARG A 227 10.95 -18.67 8.22
CA ARG A 227 9.92 -17.63 8.39
C ARG A 227 10.49 -16.21 8.35
N HIS A 228 11.79 -16.09 8.10
CA HIS A 228 12.46 -14.79 8.11
C HIS A 228 12.11 -13.99 6.84
N PRO A 229 11.69 -12.72 6.94
CA PRO A 229 11.33 -11.90 5.79
C PRO A 229 12.43 -11.79 4.74
N GLY A 230 13.70 -11.68 5.16
CA GLY A 230 14.86 -11.69 4.24
C GLY A 230 14.95 -12.93 3.35
N VAL A 231 14.73 -14.12 3.90
CA VAL A 231 14.74 -15.36 3.11
C VAL A 231 13.55 -15.42 2.15
N MET A 232 12.36 -15.02 2.62
CA MET A 232 11.17 -14.93 1.77
C MET A 232 11.41 -13.93 0.63
N GLN A 233 11.96 -12.76 0.93
CA GLN A 233 12.27 -11.73 -0.05
C GLN A 233 13.28 -12.23 -1.09
N LEU A 234 14.33 -12.94 -0.65
CA LEU A 234 15.30 -13.55 -1.54
C LEU A 234 14.66 -14.52 -2.53
N VAL A 235 13.76 -15.41 -2.07
CA VAL A 235 12.98 -16.31 -2.93
C VAL A 235 12.24 -15.53 -4.02
N LEU A 236 11.57 -14.43 -3.65
CA LEU A 236 10.81 -13.62 -4.59
C LEU A 236 11.70 -12.85 -5.58
N ASP A 237 12.81 -12.29 -5.10
CA ASP A 237 13.76 -11.54 -5.92
C ASP A 237 14.40 -12.41 -7.01
N PHE A 238 14.59 -13.70 -6.74
CA PHE A 238 15.05 -14.66 -7.74
C PHE A 238 14.12 -14.76 -8.95
N MET A 239 12.82 -14.45 -8.81
CA MET A 239 11.88 -14.42 -9.95
C MET A 239 12.18 -13.33 -10.97
N GLY A 240 13.05 -12.37 -10.65
CA GLY A 240 13.60 -11.39 -11.60
C GLY A 240 14.80 -11.87 -12.41
N ARG A 241 15.29 -13.11 -12.23
CA ARG A 241 16.45 -13.68 -12.94
C ARG A 241 16.03 -14.52 -14.14
N ASN A 242 16.87 -14.58 -15.17
CA ASN A 242 16.63 -15.46 -16.33
C ASN A 242 16.64 -16.95 -15.95
N TYR A 243 17.38 -17.33 -14.92
CA TYR A 243 17.52 -18.72 -14.47
C TYR A 243 17.45 -18.77 -12.93
N PRO A 244 16.25 -18.66 -12.34
CA PRO A 244 16.09 -18.84 -10.90
C PRO A 244 16.52 -20.25 -10.46
N HIS A 245 17.01 -20.39 -9.24
CA HIS A 245 17.39 -21.70 -8.71
C HIS A 245 16.17 -22.63 -8.61
N PRO A 246 16.25 -23.94 -8.93
CA PRO A 246 15.10 -24.86 -8.87
C PRO A 246 14.38 -24.87 -7.51
N LYS A 247 15.12 -24.76 -6.39
CA LYS A 247 14.54 -24.66 -5.04
C LYS A 247 13.68 -23.42 -4.82
N VAL A 248 13.88 -22.33 -5.59
CA VAL A 248 13.01 -21.14 -5.53
C VAL A 248 11.62 -21.47 -6.09
N PHE A 249 11.56 -22.20 -7.21
CA PHE A 249 10.28 -22.68 -7.76
C PHE A 249 9.61 -23.67 -6.81
N GLU A 250 10.38 -24.59 -6.23
CA GLU A 250 9.87 -25.51 -5.22
C GLU A 250 9.30 -24.78 -4.01
N ALA A 251 9.98 -23.73 -3.51
CA ALA A 251 9.49 -22.89 -2.42
C ALA A 251 8.16 -22.20 -2.77
N LEU A 252 8.08 -21.54 -3.93
CA LEU A 252 6.85 -20.89 -4.39
C LEU A 252 5.70 -21.89 -4.60
N ALA A 253 6.01 -23.12 -5.01
CA ALA A 253 5.02 -24.16 -5.26
C ALA A 253 4.54 -24.86 -3.98
N GLN A 254 5.41 -25.08 -2.98
CA GLN A 254 5.14 -25.98 -1.86
C GLN A 254 4.82 -25.28 -0.54
N ARG A 255 5.27 -24.03 -0.35
CA ARG A 255 5.02 -23.28 0.88
C ARG A 255 3.55 -22.92 1.00
N ASP A 256 2.96 -23.26 2.15
CA ASP A 256 1.57 -22.95 2.50
C ASP A 256 1.45 -22.18 3.83
N ASP A 257 2.57 -21.67 4.36
CA ASP A 257 2.58 -20.87 5.57
C ASP A 257 1.98 -19.46 5.34
N PRO A 258 1.10 -18.97 6.24
CA PRO A 258 0.43 -17.68 6.09
C PRO A 258 1.39 -16.49 5.93
N GLU A 259 2.52 -16.52 6.64
CA GLU A 259 3.54 -15.48 6.59
C GLU A 259 4.11 -15.34 5.18
N PHE A 260 4.52 -16.44 4.54
CA PHE A 260 5.01 -16.43 3.17
C PHE A 260 3.94 -16.03 2.15
N ILE A 261 2.71 -16.54 2.29
CA ILE A 261 1.60 -16.18 1.37
C ILE A 261 1.36 -14.67 1.41
N GLN A 262 1.26 -14.08 2.61
CA GLN A 262 1.09 -12.64 2.74
C GLN A 262 2.29 -11.86 2.21
N HIS A 263 3.52 -12.32 2.46
CA HIS A 263 4.73 -11.69 1.94
C HIS A 263 4.78 -11.70 0.41
N LEU A 264 4.48 -12.84 -0.21
CA LEU A 264 4.37 -13.01 -1.66
C LEU A 264 3.33 -12.06 -2.26
N LEU A 265 2.12 -12.02 -1.70
CA LEU A 265 1.03 -11.21 -2.25
C LEU A 265 1.25 -9.70 -2.05
N LYS A 266 1.89 -9.30 -0.94
CA LYS A 266 2.32 -7.90 -0.71
C LYS A 266 3.40 -7.47 -1.70
N TRP A 267 4.37 -8.36 -1.97
CA TRP A 267 5.46 -8.09 -2.89
C TRP A 267 5.03 -8.15 -4.38
N PHE A 268 3.97 -8.91 -4.70
CA PHE A 268 3.61 -9.21 -6.09
C PHE A 268 3.46 -7.94 -6.95
N PRO A 269 4.28 -7.76 -8.01
CA PRO A 269 4.28 -6.51 -8.77
C PRO A 269 2.96 -6.27 -9.52
N LYS A 270 2.48 -5.02 -9.52
CA LYS A 270 1.32 -4.60 -10.35
C LYS A 270 1.56 -4.87 -11.85
N GLN A 271 2.80 -4.73 -12.30
CA GLN A 271 3.23 -5.04 -13.67
C GLN A 271 4.49 -5.91 -13.62
N LEU A 272 4.42 -7.09 -14.22
CA LEU A 272 5.55 -8.01 -14.28
C LEU A 272 6.50 -7.61 -15.43
N THR A 273 7.80 -7.70 -15.16
CA THR A 273 8.81 -7.68 -16.22
C THR A 273 8.67 -8.92 -17.12
N ARG A 274 9.24 -8.88 -18.33
CA ARG A 274 9.23 -10.05 -19.25
C ARG A 274 9.84 -11.30 -18.60
N VAL A 275 10.89 -11.13 -17.82
CA VAL A 275 11.58 -12.22 -17.10
C VAL A 275 10.68 -12.79 -16.01
N GLN A 276 10.10 -11.94 -15.16
CA GLN A 276 9.17 -12.39 -14.14
C GLN A 276 7.96 -13.12 -14.74
N ALA A 277 7.36 -12.58 -15.80
CA ALA A 277 6.24 -13.22 -16.47
C ALA A 277 6.61 -14.62 -17.02
N ALA A 278 7.81 -14.79 -17.58
CA ALA A 278 8.29 -16.09 -18.04
C ALA A 278 8.53 -17.08 -16.87
N ASN A 279 9.01 -16.59 -15.73
CA ASN A 279 9.25 -17.42 -14.55
C ASN A 279 7.95 -17.83 -13.86
N PHE A 280 7.01 -16.90 -13.62
CA PHE A 280 5.73 -17.23 -13.00
C PHE A 280 4.92 -18.22 -13.85
N ARG A 281 5.01 -18.14 -15.18
CA ARG A 281 4.38 -19.13 -16.08
C ARG A 281 4.89 -20.56 -15.91
N GLN A 282 6.07 -20.77 -15.34
CA GLN A 282 6.59 -22.12 -15.05
C GLN A 282 5.96 -22.74 -13.80
N LEU A 283 5.28 -21.94 -12.96
CA LEU A 283 4.56 -22.44 -11.80
C LEU A 283 3.21 -23.04 -12.22
N GLU A 284 3.24 -24.30 -12.62
CA GLU A 284 2.04 -25.06 -13.02
C GLU A 284 1.18 -25.50 -11.84
N ARG A 285 1.79 -25.56 -10.64
CA ARG A 285 1.14 -25.98 -9.40
C ARG A 285 1.62 -25.13 -8.24
N ILE A 286 0.67 -24.68 -7.42
CA ILE A 286 0.91 -23.95 -6.17
C ILE A 286 0.02 -24.61 -5.13
N ARG A 287 0.63 -25.32 -4.18
CA ARG A 287 -0.02 -26.26 -3.26
C ARG A 287 -1.21 -25.65 -2.50
N TRP A 288 -1.06 -24.43 -2.00
CA TRP A 288 -2.11 -23.75 -1.25
C TRP A 288 -3.24 -23.20 -2.14
N LEU A 289 -3.05 -23.17 -3.47
CA LEU A 289 -4.10 -22.85 -4.45
C LEU A 289 -4.83 -24.08 -4.98
N GLU A 290 -4.34 -25.30 -4.74
CA GLU A 290 -4.98 -26.53 -5.25
C GLU A 290 -6.28 -26.85 -4.50
N ASP A 291 -6.37 -26.48 -3.23
CA ASP A 291 -7.52 -26.70 -2.38
C ASP A 291 -8.13 -25.36 -1.98
N MET A 292 -9.26 -25.02 -2.61
CA MET A 292 -9.94 -23.73 -2.43
C MET A 292 -10.36 -23.49 -0.98
N TYR A 293 -10.57 -24.55 -0.19
CA TYR A 293 -10.90 -24.45 1.23
C TYR A 293 -9.67 -24.11 2.10
N ARG A 294 -8.44 -24.31 1.60
CA ARG A 294 -7.22 -23.85 2.28
C ARG A 294 -7.00 -22.36 2.14
N ILE A 295 -7.46 -21.78 1.03
CA ILE A 295 -7.48 -20.34 0.86
C ILE A 295 -8.63 -19.81 1.72
N ALA A 296 -8.37 -19.49 2.97
CA ALA A 296 -9.35 -18.75 3.75
C ALA A 296 -9.30 -17.28 3.29
N LEU A 297 -10.04 -16.91 2.25
CA LEU A 297 -10.14 -15.49 1.79
C LEU A 297 -10.47 -14.57 2.97
N ASP A 298 -11.35 -15.02 3.87
CA ASP A 298 -11.71 -14.26 5.08
C ASP A 298 -10.52 -13.98 6.02
N ARG A 299 -9.43 -14.76 5.91
CA ARG A 299 -8.18 -14.56 6.67
C ARG A 299 -7.14 -13.76 5.88
N LEU A 300 -7.34 -13.57 4.59
CA LEU A 300 -6.46 -12.77 3.74
C LEU A 300 -6.99 -11.31 3.75
N PRO A 301 -6.14 -10.31 4.02
CA PRO A 301 -6.56 -8.92 3.93
C PRO A 301 -7.12 -8.60 2.53
N ASN A 302 -8.24 -7.86 2.49
CA ASN A 302 -8.97 -7.56 1.26
C ASN A 302 -8.09 -6.92 0.18
N GLU A 303 -7.11 -6.10 0.60
CA GLU A 303 -6.18 -5.41 -0.29
C GLU A 303 -5.29 -6.37 -1.10
N LEU A 304 -5.12 -7.60 -0.61
CA LEU A 304 -4.30 -8.62 -1.26
C LEU A 304 -5.07 -9.47 -2.28
N HIS A 305 -6.40 -9.38 -2.34
CA HIS A 305 -7.19 -10.15 -3.31
C HIS A 305 -6.84 -9.79 -4.76
N GLY A 306 -6.54 -8.51 -5.04
CA GLY A 306 -6.06 -8.09 -6.37
C GLY A 306 -4.73 -8.76 -6.75
N SER A 307 -3.78 -8.81 -5.81
CA SER A 307 -2.49 -9.49 -6.00
C SER A 307 -2.66 -10.99 -6.17
N LEU A 308 -3.60 -11.61 -5.44
CA LEU A 308 -3.92 -13.03 -5.57
C LEU A 308 -4.40 -13.35 -6.99
N VAL A 309 -5.34 -12.55 -7.51
CA VAL A 309 -5.79 -12.70 -8.90
C VAL A 309 -4.65 -12.51 -9.89
N ALA A 310 -3.77 -11.52 -9.68
CA ALA A 310 -2.63 -11.28 -10.53
C ALA A 310 -1.64 -12.47 -10.55
N LEU A 311 -1.35 -13.06 -9.39
CA LEU A 311 -0.55 -14.28 -9.26
C LEU A 311 -1.19 -15.46 -10.00
N ILE A 312 -2.48 -15.73 -9.76
CA ILE A 312 -3.23 -16.81 -10.43
C ILE A 312 -3.16 -16.65 -11.95
N ARG A 313 -3.34 -15.43 -12.47
CA ARG A 313 -3.26 -15.14 -13.91
C ARG A 313 -1.86 -15.23 -14.49
N ALA A 314 -0.84 -14.86 -13.73
CA ALA A 314 0.56 -14.93 -14.16
C ALA A 314 1.12 -16.36 -14.13
N SER A 315 0.55 -17.23 -13.30
CA SER A 315 0.98 -18.61 -13.12
C SER A 315 0.67 -19.52 -14.30
N GLY A 316 1.44 -20.61 -14.41
CA GLY A 316 1.22 -21.71 -15.34
C GLY A 316 0.07 -22.65 -14.99
N ILE A 317 -0.70 -22.34 -13.94
CA ILE A 317 -1.80 -23.20 -13.47
C ILE A 317 -2.77 -23.51 -14.63
N PRO A 318 -3.21 -24.77 -14.79
CA PRO A 318 -4.13 -25.17 -15.86
C PRO A 318 -5.38 -24.29 -15.93
N GLN A 319 -5.86 -24.03 -17.15
CA GLN A 319 -6.98 -23.11 -17.39
C GLN A 319 -8.24 -23.47 -16.58
N GLU A 320 -8.57 -24.74 -16.46
CA GLU A 320 -9.73 -25.21 -15.69
C GLU A 320 -9.62 -24.84 -14.20
N THR A 321 -8.46 -25.13 -13.58
CA THR A 321 -8.20 -24.75 -12.17
C THR A 321 -8.16 -23.23 -12.01
N ARG A 322 -7.58 -22.51 -12.97
CA ARG A 322 -7.55 -21.05 -12.97
C ARG A 322 -8.96 -20.46 -13.00
N LEU A 323 -9.85 -20.97 -13.87
CA LEU A 323 -11.23 -20.52 -13.97
C LEU A 323 -12.00 -20.79 -12.67
N ARG A 324 -11.86 -22.00 -12.09
CA ARG A 324 -12.49 -22.33 -10.79
C ARG A 324 -12.04 -21.39 -9.67
N LEU A 325 -10.75 -21.09 -9.57
CA LEU A 325 -10.22 -20.16 -8.58
C LEU A 325 -10.75 -18.73 -8.77
N LEU A 326 -10.78 -18.25 -10.01
CA LEU A 326 -11.25 -16.90 -10.31
C LEU A 326 -12.78 -16.77 -10.16
N GLU A 327 -13.56 -17.79 -10.52
CA GLU A 327 -14.99 -17.85 -10.24
C GLU A 327 -15.26 -17.78 -8.73
N TRP A 328 -14.47 -18.50 -7.94
CA TRP A 328 -14.62 -18.46 -6.49
C TRP A 328 -14.26 -17.09 -5.89
N ILE A 329 -13.23 -16.42 -6.38
CA ILE A 329 -12.95 -15.02 -6.01
C ILE A 329 -14.10 -14.11 -6.46
N LEU A 330 -14.70 -14.35 -7.62
CA LEU A 330 -15.88 -13.60 -8.08
C LEU A 330 -17.09 -13.79 -7.15
N ARG A 331 -17.21 -14.93 -6.45
CA ARG A 331 -18.30 -15.24 -5.52
C ARG A 331 -18.06 -14.77 -4.09
N TYR A 332 -16.83 -14.85 -3.60
CA TYR A 332 -16.50 -14.69 -2.18
C TYR A 332 -15.41 -13.65 -1.87
N GLY A 333 -14.72 -13.13 -2.89
CA GLY A 333 -13.67 -12.12 -2.69
C GLY A 333 -14.21 -10.73 -2.36
N SER A 334 -13.29 -9.83 -1.97
CA SER A 334 -13.56 -8.39 -1.82
C SER A 334 -13.90 -7.73 -3.16
N ALA A 335 -14.38 -6.49 -3.12
CA ALA A 335 -14.65 -5.71 -4.33
C ALA A 335 -13.42 -5.60 -5.25
N GLU A 336 -12.21 -5.38 -4.71
CA GLU A 336 -10.98 -5.36 -5.52
C GLU A 336 -10.66 -6.73 -6.14
N GLY A 337 -10.86 -7.81 -5.38
CA GLY A 337 -10.68 -9.18 -5.87
C GLY A 337 -11.62 -9.50 -7.04
N ARG A 338 -12.90 -9.16 -6.88
CA ARG A 338 -13.93 -9.36 -7.91
C ARG A 338 -13.65 -8.52 -9.16
N GLU A 339 -13.24 -7.28 -8.99
CA GLU A 339 -12.82 -6.41 -10.10
C GLU A 339 -11.68 -7.06 -10.89
N ALA A 340 -10.61 -7.47 -10.20
CA ALA A 340 -9.46 -8.08 -10.85
C ALA A 340 -9.82 -9.40 -11.56
N ALA A 341 -10.75 -10.18 -11.00
CA ALA A 341 -11.20 -11.45 -11.55
C ALA A 341 -12.23 -11.29 -12.69
N SER A 342 -12.82 -10.11 -12.88
CA SER A 342 -13.91 -9.88 -13.85
C SER A 342 -13.55 -10.19 -15.31
N VAL A 343 -12.25 -10.25 -15.62
CA VAL A 343 -11.73 -10.66 -16.93
C VAL A 343 -12.18 -12.07 -17.36
N VAL A 344 -12.53 -12.95 -16.42
CA VAL A 344 -12.99 -14.31 -16.74
C VAL A 344 -14.50 -14.43 -16.86
N LEU A 345 -15.29 -13.39 -16.53
CA LEU A 345 -16.75 -13.44 -16.63
C LEU A 345 -17.24 -13.85 -18.04
N PRO A 346 -16.65 -13.39 -19.17
CA PRO A 346 -17.05 -13.86 -20.51
C PRO A 346 -16.72 -15.33 -20.81
N GLN A 347 -15.87 -15.96 -19.99
CA GLN A 347 -15.45 -17.36 -20.15
C GLN A 347 -16.32 -18.31 -19.32
N LEU A 348 -17.14 -17.78 -18.40
CA LEU A 348 -18.10 -18.55 -17.62
C LEU A 348 -19.37 -18.80 -18.45
N SER A 349 -20.18 -19.76 -18.01
CA SER A 349 -21.53 -19.90 -18.56
C SER A 349 -22.37 -18.66 -18.21
N GLU A 350 -23.31 -18.31 -19.09
CA GLU A 350 -24.20 -17.16 -18.88
C GLU A 350 -24.97 -17.26 -17.56
N GLU A 351 -25.52 -18.45 -17.27
CA GLU A 351 -26.23 -18.75 -16.02
C GLU A 351 -25.33 -18.51 -14.79
N THR A 352 -24.10 -19.01 -14.81
CA THR A 352 -23.15 -18.82 -13.71
C THR A 352 -22.77 -17.35 -13.53
N ALA A 353 -22.49 -16.65 -14.63
CA ALA A 353 -22.11 -15.24 -14.57
C ALA A 353 -23.27 -14.37 -14.03
N HIS A 354 -24.50 -14.61 -14.50
CA HIS A 354 -25.68 -13.88 -14.04
C HIS A 354 -25.97 -14.16 -12.57
N ASP A 355 -25.91 -15.42 -12.13
CA ASP A 355 -26.07 -15.81 -10.72
C ASP A 355 -25.09 -15.04 -9.80
N ILE A 356 -23.81 -14.97 -10.19
CA ILE A 356 -22.79 -14.24 -9.43
C ILE A 356 -23.14 -12.74 -9.31
N ILE A 357 -23.56 -12.10 -10.41
CA ILE A 357 -23.89 -10.68 -10.41
C ILE A 357 -25.15 -10.40 -9.59
N LEU A 358 -26.19 -11.22 -9.73
CA LEU A 358 -27.44 -11.08 -8.98
C LEU A 358 -27.22 -11.29 -7.47
N ALA A 359 -26.43 -12.31 -7.10
CA ALA A 359 -26.06 -12.53 -5.71
C ALA A 359 -25.28 -11.34 -5.13
N ALA A 360 -24.37 -10.75 -5.91
CA ALA A 360 -23.57 -9.59 -5.49
C ALA A 360 -24.43 -8.32 -5.31
N LEU A 361 -25.43 -8.09 -6.16
CA LEU A 361 -26.39 -6.98 -6.02
C LEU A 361 -27.25 -7.11 -4.75
N ALA A 362 -27.59 -8.33 -4.35
CA ALA A 362 -28.38 -8.60 -3.15
C ALA A 362 -27.61 -8.44 -1.83
N THR A 363 -26.30 -8.17 -1.88
CA THR A 363 -25.49 -7.98 -0.67
C THR A 363 -25.74 -6.62 -0.02
N ASN A 364 -25.37 -6.49 1.26
CA ASN A 364 -25.39 -5.21 1.98
C ASN A 364 -24.10 -4.38 1.82
N ASP A 365 -23.10 -4.89 1.09
CA ASP A 365 -21.82 -4.23 0.91
C ASP A 365 -21.87 -3.31 -0.33
N PRO A 366 -21.77 -1.99 -0.15
CA PRO A 366 -21.88 -1.05 -1.27
C PRO A 366 -20.79 -1.21 -2.33
N ALA A 367 -19.58 -1.64 -1.95
CA ALA A 367 -18.49 -1.81 -2.90
C ALA A 367 -18.73 -3.02 -3.82
N ILE A 368 -19.30 -4.10 -3.26
CA ILE A 368 -19.70 -5.30 -4.03
C ILE A 368 -20.90 -4.97 -4.94
N GLN A 369 -21.89 -4.23 -4.45
CA GLN A 369 -23.00 -3.75 -5.28
C GLN A 369 -22.53 -2.87 -6.44
N ALA A 370 -21.64 -1.91 -6.17
CA ALA A 370 -21.07 -1.03 -7.18
C ALA A 370 -20.24 -1.79 -8.22
N TRP A 371 -19.50 -2.83 -7.80
CA TRP A 371 -18.83 -3.75 -8.71
C TRP A 371 -19.83 -4.48 -9.62
N ALA A 372 -20.88 -5.06 -9.04
CA ALA A 372 -21.87 -5.84 -9.77
C ALA A 372 -22.65 -4.98 -10.78
N ALA A 373 -23.01 -3.76 -10.40
CA ALA A 373 -23.65 -2.77 -11.27
C ALA A 373 -22.85 -2.55 -12.56
N ARG A 374 -21.53 -2.39 -12.45
CA ARG A 374 -20.60 -2.19 -13.60
C ARG A 374 -20.48 -3.40 -14.54
N GLN A 375 -21.07 -4.55 -14.18
CA GLN A 375 -21.07 -5.74 -15.04
C GLN A 375 -22.39 -5.96 -15.78
N LEU A 376 -23.48 -5.32 -15.34
CA LEU A 376 -24.85 -5.60 -15.79
C LEU A 376 -25.04 -5.46 -17.30
N ARG A 377 -24.68 -4.29 -17.86
CA ARG A 377 -24.85 -4.05 -19.31
C ARG A 377 -23.92 -4.95 -20.13
N ARG A 378 -22.66 -5.03 -19.72
CA ARG A 378 -21.62 -5.80 -20.43
C ARG A 378 -21.97 -7.28 -20.55
N LEU A 379 -22.61 -7.86 -19.54
CA LEU A 379 -23.01 -9.27 -19.52
C LEU A 379 -24.43 -9.52 -20.03
N GLY A 380 -25.16 -8.47 -20.43
CA GLY A 380 -26.52 -8.62 -20.94
C GLY A 380 -27.49 -9.20 -19.92
N VAL A 381 -27.29 -8.92 -18.63
CA VAL A 381 -28.21 -9.40 -17.57
C VAL A 381 -29.62 -8.86 -17.85
N ALA A 382 -30.62 -9.74 -17.75
CA ALA A 382 -32.00 -9.38 -17.99
C ALA A 382 -32.43 -8.21 -17.08
N ASN A 383 -33.20 -7.27 -17.64
CA ASN A 383 -33.67 -6.06 -16.96
C ASN A 383 -32.55 -5.17 -16.38
N SER A 384 -31.33 -5.27 -16.90
CA SER A 384 -30.17 -4.48 -16.45
C SER A 384 -30.44 -2.98 -16.36
N LEU A 385 -31.17 -2.40 -17.33
CA LEU A 385 -31.53 -0.98 -17.29
C LEU A 385 -32.45 -0.63 -16.11
N GLU A 386 -33.46 -1.45 -15.83
CA GLU A 386 -34.38 -1.23 -14.72
C GLU A 386 -33.63 -1.29 -13.38
N VAL A 387 -32.78 -2.31 -13.21
CA VAL A 387 -31.93 -2.46 -12.03
C VAL A 387 -30.99 -1.26 -11.87
N LEU A 388 -30.33 -0.80 -12.94
CA LEU A 388 -29.44 0.37 -12.89
C LEU A 388 -30.20 1.63 -12.49
N VAL A 389 -31.43 1.82 -12.97
CA VAL A 389 -32.29 2.95 -12.59
C VAL A 389 -32.65 2.88 -11.10
N GLU A 390 -32.97 1.71 -10.56
CA GLU A 390 -33.20 1.53 -9.11
C GLU A 390 -31.94 1.84 -8.29
N LEU A 391 -30.76 1.44 -8.76
CA LEU A 391 -29.49 1.70 -8.07
C LEU A 391 -29.12 3.19 -8.00
N LEU A 392 -29.67 4.05 -8.86
CA LEU A 392 -29.52 5.51 -8.74
C LEU A 392 -30.15 6.07 -7.46
N ASP A 393 -31.08 5.35 -6.85
CA ASP A 393 -31.73 5.70 -5.58
C ASP A 393 -31.07 5.04 -4.36
N SER A 394 -29.97 4.29 -4.55
CA SER A 394 -29.22 3.67 -3.45
C SER A 394 -28.75 4.73 -2.44
N PRO A 395 -28.74 4.43 -1.12
CA PRO A 395 -28.17 5.34 -0.11
C PRO A 395 -26.66 5.54 -0.28
N SER A 396 -25.95 4.58 -0.88
CA SER A 396 -24.51 4.67 -1.10
C SER A 396 -24.18 5.50 -2.35
N GLN A 397 -23.32 6.50 -2.17
CA GLN A 397 -22.80 7.31 -3.29
C GLN A 397 -22.01 6.45 -4.29
N GLU A 398 -21.26 5.47 -3.82
CA GLU A 398 -20.44 4.60 -4.68
C GLU A 398 -21.30 3.78 -5.65
N VAL A 399 -22.43 3.26 -5.15
CA VAL A 399 -23.40 2.49 -5.95
C VAL A 399 -24.09 3.39 -6.97
N ARG A 400 -24.51 4.59 -6.55
CA ARG A 400 -25.09 5.58 -7.49
C ARG A 400 -24.10 5.94 -8.60
N ASP A 401 -22.84 6.14 -8.26
CA ASP A 401 -21.81 6.50 -9.25
C ASP A 401 -21.48 5.35 -10.19
N ALA A 402 -21.53 4.10 -9.73
CA ALA A 402 -21.44 2.93 -10.61
C ALA A 402 -22.61 2.87 -11.59
N ALA A 403 -23.84 3.06 -11.12
CA ALA A 403 -25.03 3.08 -11.97
C ALA A 403 -24.99 4.22 -13.00
N ARG A 404 -24.57 5.42 -12.60
CA ARG A 404 -24.38 6.58 -13.49
C ARG A 404 -23.38 6.30 -14.60
N ARG A 405 -22.24 5.67 -14.28
CA ARG A 405 -21.23 5.30 -15.29
C ARG A 405 -21.79 4.33 -16.32
N GLU A 406 -22.58 3.35 -15.88
CA GLU A 406 -23.22 2.41 -16.81
C GLU A 406 -24.34 3.06 -17.62
N LEU A 407 -24.88 4.20 -17.20
CA LEU A 407 -25.94 4.94 -17.89
C LEU A 407 -25.41 6.22 -18.55
N ASP A 408 -24.09 6.34 -18.75
CA ASP A 408 -23.44 7.56 -19.23
C ASP A 408 -23.85 7.96 -20.65
N ASP A 409 -24.29 6.99 -21.46
CA ASP A 409 -24.85 7.20 -22.79
C ASP A 409 -26.23 7.87 -22.76
N PHE A 410 -26.86 8.01 -21.59
CA PHE A 410 -28.06 8.81 -21.37
C PHE A 410 -27.68 10.18 -20.78
N ASP A 411 -27.01 11.01 -21.58
CA ASP A 411 -26.64 12.38 -21.21
C ASP A 411 -27.58 13.44 -21.82
N LEU A 412 -27.53 14.67 -21.30
CA LEU A 412 -28.40 15.76 -21.74
C LEU A 412 -28.31 16.04 -23.24
N HIS A 413 -27.11 16.08 -23.83
CA HIS A 413 -26.95 16.45 -25.24
C HIS A 413 -27.64 15.44 -26.15
N ARG A 414 -27.54 14.15 -25.82
CA ARG A 414 -28.25 13.10 -26.55
C ARG A 414 -29.76 13.28 -26.46
N ILE A 415 -30.29 13.66 -25.29
CA ILE A 415 -31.71 13.99 -25.13
C ILE A 415 -32.09 15.19 -26.01
N LEU A 416 -31.27 16.25 -26.02
CA LEU A 416 -31.54 17.45 -26.84
C LEU A 416 -31.61 17.14 -28.34
N ASP A 417 -30.89 16.14 -28.81
CA ASP A 417 -30.94 15.72 -30.22
C ASP A 417 -32.20 14.90 -30.58
N LEU A 418 -32.87 14.31 -29.60
CA LEU A 418 -33.92 13.30 -29.82
C LEU A 418 -35.31 13.69 -29.29
N PHE A 419 -35.40 14.58 -28.29
CA PHE A 419 -36.65 14.84 -27.55
C PHE A 419 -37.81 15.32 -28.44
N GLU A 420 -37.52 15.98 -29.57
CA GLU A 420 -38.54 16.44 -30.52
C GLU A 420 -39.34 15.28 -31.16
N GLN A 421 -38.79 14.07 -31.14
CA GLN A 421 -39.41 12.86 -31.69
C GLN A 421 -40.21 12.08 -30.63
N TRP A 422 -40.11 12.49 -29.36
CA TRP A 422 -40.72 11.78 -28.24
C TRP A 422 -42.08 12.34 -27.89
N ASP A 423 -42.94 11.50 -27.31
CA ASP A 423 -44.18 11.99 -26.72
C ASP A 423 -43.92 12.72 -25.39
N HIS A 424 -44.95 13.42 -24.90
CA HIS A 424 -44.84 14.23 -23.70
C HIS A 424 -44.48 13.40 -22.45
N GLU A 425 -45.00 12.17 -22.36
CA GLU A 425 -44.76 11.30 -21.20
C GLU A 425 -43.32 10.77 -21.19
N SER A 426 -42.77 10.42 -22.36
CA SER A 426 -41.36 10.03 -22.49
C SER A 426 -40.42 11.18 -22.17
N CYS A 427 -40.73 12.40 -22.63
CA CYS A 427 -39.96 13.59 -22.26
C CYS A 427 -39.97 13.84 -20.74
N ARG A 428 -41.14 13.76 -20.10
CA ARG A 428 -41.25 13.90 -18.64
C ARG A 428 -40.39 12.87 -17.91
N ARG A 429 -40.47 11.59 -18.26
CA ARG A 429 -39.68 10.53 -17.63
C ARG A 429 -38.18 10.75 -17.85
N ALA A 430 -37.78 11.13 -19.06
CA ALA A 430 -36.40 11.47 -19.37
C ALA A 430 -35.89 12.64 -18.51
N GLY A 431 -36.71 13.67 -18.31
CA GLY A 431 -36.41 14.79 -17.43
C GLY A 431 -36.23 14.41 -15.96
N GLN A 432 -37.05 13.49 -15.44
CA GLN A 432 -36.87 12.97 -14.09
C GLN A 432 -35.60 12.13 -13.95
N LEU A 433 -35.30 11.31 -14.96
CA LEU A 433 -34.19 10.37 -14.91
C LEU A 433 -32.84 11.06 -15.12
N ILE A 434 -32.77 12.05 -16.02
CA ILE A 434 -31.52 12.73 -16.36
C ILE A 434 -30.92 13.48 -15.15
N LEU A 435 -31.75 13.97 -14.23
CA LEU A 435 -31.28 14.60 -12.99
C LEU A 435 -30.56 13.61 -12.06
N LYS A 436 -30.89 12.31 -12.15
CA LYS A 436 -30.23 11.26 -11.38
C LYS A 436 -28.98 10.75 -12.08
N ILE A 437 -29.05 10.56 -13.41
CA ILE A 437 -27.99 10.00 -14.25
C ILE A 437 -26.85 11.00 -14.48
N ASP A 438 -27.18 12.24 -14.84
CA ASP A 438 -26.23 13.29 -15.18
C ASP A 438 -26.33 14.44 -14.15
N PRO A 439 -25.50 14.43 -13.09
CA PRO A 439 -25.49 15.49 -12.08
C PRO A 439 -25.22 16.89 -12.66
N GLN A 440 -24.68 16.99 -13.88
CA GLN A 440 -24.39 18.24 -14.56
C GLN A 440 -25.49 18.65 -15.56
N ALA A 441 -26.59 17.91 -15.65
CA ALA A 441 -27.64 18.17 -16.64
C ALA A 441 -28.16 19.62 -16.59
N ILE A 442 -28.40 20.17 -15.40
CA ILE A 442 -28.89 21.55 -15.29
C ILE A 442 -27.85 22.58 -15.76
N GLU A 443 -26.57 22.35 -15.47
CA GLU A 443 -25.50 23.25 -15.90
C GLU A 443 -25.27 23.17 -17.41
N LYS A 444 -25.30 21.96 -17.99
CA LYS A 444 -25.24 21.78 -19.45
C LYS A 444 -26.43 22.45 -20.13
N LEU A 445 -27.65 22.33 -19.57
CA LEU A 445 -28.84 22.99 -20.10
C LEU A 445 -28.72 24.51 -20.05
N ARG A 446 -28.16 25.05 -18.97
CA ARG A 446 -27.84 26.49 -18.84
C ARG A 446 -26.88 26.95 -19.93
N GLN A 447 -25.82 26.18 -20.20
CA GLN A 447 -24.87 26.49 -21.26
C GLN A 447 -25.52 26.48 -22.65
N GLU A 448 -26.45 25.56 -22.91
CA GLU A 448 -27.22 25.52 -24.15
C GLU A 448 -28.17 26.72 -24.30
N LEU A 449 -28.82 27.14 -23.21
CA LEU A 449 -29.65 28.35 -23.17
C LEU A 449 -28.83 29.62 -23.43
N ALA A 450 -27.56 29.66 -23.01
CA ALA A 450 -26.66 30.79 -23.25
C ALA A 450 -25.84 30.67 -24.56
N HIS A 451 -26.04 29.61 -25.35
CA HIS A 451 -25.18 29.28 -26.47
C HIS A 451 -25.21 30.37 -27.57
N PRO A 452 -24.07 30.74 -28.21
CA PRO A 452 -24.04 31.82 -29.21
C PRO A 452 -24.96 31.59 -30.43
N VAL A 453 -25.18 30.32 -30.78
CA VAL A 453 -26.04 29.93 -31.90
C VAL A 453 -27.53 29.96 -31.52
N GLN A 454 -28.32 30.75 -32.25
CA GLN A 454 -29.75 30.99 -31.99
C GLN A 454 -30.58 29.71 -31.87
N TRP A 455 -30.41 28.76 -32.79
CA TRP A 455 -31.24 27.55 -32.80
C TRP A 455 -31.00 26.66 -31.57
N ARG A 456 -29.78 26.65 -31.02
CA ARG A 456 -29.46 25.89 -29.79
C ARG A 456 -30.18 26.45 -28.58
N ARG A 457 -30.23 27.78 -28.44
CA ARG A 457 -31.00 28.44 -27.36
C ARG A 457 -32.49 28.11 -27.45
N ILE A 458 -33.06 28.14 -28.65
CA ILE A 458 -34.47 27.78 -28.89
C ILE A 458 -34.73 26.33 -28.53
N ARG A 459 -33.89 25.41 -29.04
CA ARG A 459 -33.99 23.97 -28.75
C ARG A 459 -33.89 23.70 -27.24
N ALA A 460 -32.93 24.34 -26.56
CA ALA A 460 -32.74 24.21 -25.13
C ALA A 460 -33.96 24.70 -24.33
N ALA A 461 -34.57 25.83 -24.73
CA ALA A 461 -35.78 26.33 -24.08
C ALA A 461 -36.97 25.37 -24.27
N HIS A 462 -37.18 24.84 -25.48
CA HIS A 462 -38.20 23.82 -25.72
C HIS A 462 -37.93 22.53 -24.94
N ALA A 463 -36.69 22.06 -24.91
CA ALA A 463 -36.31 20.88 -24.15
C ALA A 463 -36.52 21.09 -22.64
N ALA A 464 -36.16 22.25 -22.10
CA ALA A 464 -36.42 22.59 -20.71
C ALA A 464 -37.92 22.50 -20.37
N GLN A 465 -38.80 22.91 -21.29
CA GLN A 465 -40.24 22.75 -21.12
C GLN A 465 -40.67 21.29 -21.23
N ALA A 466 -40.29 20.60 -22.31
CA ALA A 466 -40.71 19.23 -22.60
C ALA A 466 -40.25 18.23 -21.52
N LEU A 467 -39.03 18.40 -21.01
CA LEU A 467 -38.45 17.58 -19.95
C LEU A 467 -38.89 18.02 -18.54
N GLU A 468 -39.76 19.04 -18.42
CA GLU A 468 -40.18 19.64 -17.14
C GLU A 468 -39.00 20.17 -16.28
N LEU A 469 -37.87 20.50 -16.92
CA LEU A 469 -36.67 21.04 -16.27
C LEU A 469 -36.65 22.58 -16.17
N HIS A 470 -37.60 23.26 -16.82
CA HIS A 470 -37.69 24.72 -16.87
C HIS A 470 -37.72 25.40 -15.49
N GLY A 471 -38.21 24.71 -14.44
CA GLY A 471 -38.17 25.18 -13.06
C GLY A 471 -36.74 25.32 -12.49
N HIS A 472 -35.80 24.52 -12.96
CA HIS A 472 -34.39 24.57 -12.52
C HIS A 472 -33.57 25.65 -13.24
N VAL A 473 -34.08 26.21 -14.34
CA VAL A 473 -33.39 27.17 -15.22
C VAL A 473 -34.21 28.44 -15.46
N ILE A 474 -35.08 28.80 -14.52
CA ILE A 474 -35.99 29.98 -14.63
C ILE A 474 -35.21 31.26 -14.93
N ASP A 475 -34.08 31.47 -14.27
CA ASP A 475 -33.28 32.69 -14.42
C ASP A 475 -32.62 32.78 -15.80
N ASP A 476 -32.15 31.64 -16.30
CA ASP A 476 -31.59 31.51 -17.64
C ASP A 476 -32.66 31.74 -18.72
N LEU A 477 -33.88 31.23 -18.50
CA LEU A 477 -35.04 31.50 -19.37
C LEU A 477 -35.49 32.97 -19.31
N ILE A 478 -35.42 33.62 -18.15
CA ILE A 478 -35.69 35.07 -18.03
C ILE A 478 -34.66 35.88 -18.80
N ALA A 479 -33.37 35.49 -18.76
CA ALA A 479 -32.34 36.16 -19.54
C ALA A 479 -32.62 36.12 -21.06
N LEU A 480 -33.23 35.05 -21.56
CA LEU A 480 -33.65 34.95 -22.97
C LEU A 480 -34.73 35.95 -23.39
N LEU A 481 -35.46 36.56 -22.44
CA LEU A 481 -36.39 37.66 -22.75
C LEU A 481 -35.65 38.92 -23.22
N GLY A 482 -34.35 39.04 -22.96
CA GLY A 482 -33.49 40.09 -23.49
C GLY A 482 -32.77 39.74 -24.79
N ASP A 483 -33.02 38.55 -25.38
CA ASP A 483 -32.26 38.07 -26.54
C ASP A 483 -32.43 38.98 -27.77
N PRO A 484 -31.37 39.26 -28.55
CA PRO A 484 -31.48 40.08 -29.76
C PRO A 484 -32.48 39.51 -30.79
N ALA A 485 -32.59 38.19 -30.89
CA ALA A 485 -33.50 37.54 -31.82
C ALA A 485 -34.92 37.45 -31.26
N ALA A 486 -35.88 38.08 -31.94
CA ALA A 486 -37.29 38.10 -31.53
C ALA A 486 -37.91 36.69 -31.40
N LEU A 487 -37.43 35.71 -32.19
CA LEU A 487 -37.91 34.33 -32.08
C LEU A 487 -37.50 33.67 -30.76
N VAL A 488 -36.27 33.93 -30.28
CA VAL A 488 -35.79 33.41 -28.98
C VAL A 488 -36.61 34.03 -27.85
N ARG A 489 -36.82 35.36 -27.88
CA ARG A 489 -37.69 36.03 -26.90
C ARG A 489 -39.10 35.47 -26.87
N ARG A 490 -39.71 35.22 -28.04
CA ARG A 490 -41.05 34.61 -28.13
C ARG A 490 -41.08 33.23 -27.46
N VAL A 491 -40.12 32.36 -27.78
CA VAL A 491 -40.02 31.01 -27.20
C VAL A 491 -39.84 31.09 -25.68
N ALA A 492 -38.98 31.97 -25.19
CA ALA A 492 -38.81 32.19 -23.76
C ALA A 492 -40.12 32.61 -23.08
N VAL A 493 -40.91 33.50 -23.71
CA VAL A 493 -42.24 33.88 -23.22
C VAL A 493 -43.20 32.68 -23.19
N ASP A 494 -43.23 31.87 -24.25
CA ASP A 494 -44.11 30.70 -24.34
C ASP A 494 -43.77 29.66 -23.25
N VAL A 495 -42.48 29.41 -22.99
CA VAL A 495 -42.01 28.49 -21.92
C VAL A 495 -42.28 29.06 -20.53
N LEU A 496 -41.98 30.34 -20.30
CA LEU A 496 -42.20 30.99 -19.00
C LEU A 496 -43.68 31.18 -18.68
N GLY A 497 -44.55 31.27 -19.70
CA GLY A 497 -46.00 31.36 -19.53
C GLY A 497 -46.67 30.14 -18.88
N SER A 498 -45.96 29.02 -18.75
CA SER A 498 -46.40 27.87 -17.95
C SER A 498 -45.86 27.86 -16.50
N VAL A 499 -45.03 28.82 -16.10
CA VAL A 499 -44.37 28.87 -14.79
C VAL A 499 -45.03 29.90 -13.87
N GLN A 500 -45.67 29.42 -12.79
CA GLN A 500 -46.20 30.31 -11.76
C GLN A 500 -45.09 30.87 -10.89
N SER A 501 -44.71 32.12 -11.13
CA SER A 501 -43.73 32.85 -10.33
C SER A 501 -43.90 34.36 -10.49
N ASP A 502 -43.92 35.10 -9.37
CA ASP A 502 -43.95 36.56 -9.37
C ASP A 502 -42.77 37.19 -10.12
N LYS A 503 -41.62 36.51 -10.09
CA LYS A 503 -40.42 36.92 -10.82
C LYS A 503 -40.67 36.84 -12.32
N VAL A 504 -41.30 35.75 -12.78
CA VAL A 504 -41.67 35.54 -14.18
C VAL A 504 -42.71 36.55 -14.63
N LEU A 505 -43.78 36.77 -13.85
CA LEU A 505 -44.80 37.78 -14.15
C LEU A 505 -44.21 39.18 -14.31
N ARG A 506 -43.30 39.58 -13.41
CA ARG A 506 -42.59 40.88 -13.52
C ARG A 506 -41.73 40.94 -14.78
N ALA A 507 -40.99 39.88 -15.09
CA ALA A 507 -40.16 39.82 -16.29
C ALA A 507 -41.00 39.91 -17.57
N LEU A 508 -42.11 39.17 -17.67
CA LEU A 508 -43.01 39.20 -18.83
C LEU A 508 -43.68 40.57 -19.01
N LYS A 509 -44.07 41.26 -17.93
CA LYS A 509 -44.65 42.62 -17.99
C LYS A 509 -43.72 43.64 -18.64
N ASN A 510 -42.40 43.46 -18.55
CA ASN A 510 -41.44 44.34 -19.21
C ASN A 510 -41.44 44.22 -20.75
N LEU A 511 -42.03 43.15 -21.31
CA LEU A 511 -42.09 42.90 -22.75
C LEU A 511 -43.44 43.28 -23.39
N VAL A 512 -44.35 43.92 -22.64
CA VAL A 512 -45.65 44.38 -23.19
C VAL A 512 -45.47 45.31 -24.39
N ASN A 513 -44.36 46.07 -24.41
CA ASN A 513 -44.00 46.97 -25.50
C ASN A 513 -42.86 46.42 -26.39
N ASP A 514 -42.66 45.10 -26.46
CA ASP A 514 -41.61 44.51 -27.31
C ASP A 514 -41.75 44.96 -28.77
N PRO A 515 -40.64 45.27 -29.48
CA PRO A 515 -40.70 45.69 -30.89
C PRO A 515 -41.42 44.69 -31.80
N SER A 516 -41.32 43.40 -31.52
CA SER A 516 -41.93 42.33 -32.32
C SER A 516 -43.40 42.11 -31.93
N PRO A 517 -44.35 42.25 -32.87
CA PRO A 517 -45.78 41.97 -32.61
C PRO A 517 -46.02 40.55 -32.09
N ARG A 518 -45.29 39.56 -32.65
CA ARG A 518 -45.41 38.14 -32.24
C ARG A 518 -44.99 37.91 -30.78
N VAL A 519 -44.03 38.70 -30.27
CA VAL A 519 -43.62 38.64 -28.87
C VAL A 519 -44.68 39.28 -27.99
N ARG A 520 -45.20 40.46 -28.35
CA ARG A 520 -46.29 41.11 -27.60
C ARG A 520 -47.53 40.22 -27.47
N GLU A 521 -47.92 39.55 -28.56
CA GLU A 521 -49.02 38.58 -28.55
C GLU A 521 -48.74 37.40 -27.61
N ALA A 522 -47.53 36.85 -27.63
CA ALA A 522 -47.13 35.77 -26.72
C ALA A 522 -47.17 36.23 -25.25
N VAL A 523 -46.70 37.45 -24.95
CA VAL A 523 -46.71 38.03 -23.60
C VAL A 523 -48.15 38.18 -23.10
N ALA A 524 -49.04 38.72 -23.93
CA ALA A 524 -50.45 38.88 -23.58
C ALA A 524 -51.12 37.52 -23.28
N ARG A 525 -50.82 36.47 -24.07
CA ARG A 525 -51.31 35.11 -23.81
C ARG A 525 -50.74 34.55 -22.51
N ALA A 526 -49.43 34.63 -22.30
CA ALA A 526 -48.75 34.10 -21.13
C ALA A 526 -49.25 34.75 -19.83
N VAL A 527 -49.35 36.09 -19.80
CA VAL A 527 -49.85 36.83 -18.62
C VAL A 527 -51.30 36.48 -18.31
N ARG A 528 -52.16 36.36 -19.33
CA ARG A 528 -53.56 35.94 -19.14
C ARG A 528 -53.64 34.53 -18.56
N HIS A 529 -52.91 33.59 -19.14
CA HIS A 529 -52.88 32.19 -18.69
C HIS A 529 -52.39 32.06 -17.24
N LEU A 530 -51.39 32.85 -16.83
CA LEU A 530 -50.91 32.87 -15.44
C LEU A 530 -51.96 33.44 -14.48
N ALA A 531 -52.66 34.52 -14.85
CA ALA A 531 -53.73 35.11 -14.04
C ALA A 531 -54.96 34.18 -13.89
N GLU A 532 -55.32 33.46 -14.95
CA GLU A 532 -56.38 32.45 -14.92
C GLU A 532 -56.03 31.28 -13.98
N LYS A 533 -54.76 30.81 -13.97
CA LYS A 533 -54.36 29.77 -13.03
C LYS A 533 -54.27 30.25 -11.57
N GLU A 534 -53.87 31.50 -11.34
CA GLU A 534 -53.82 32.10 -9.99
C GLU A 534 -55.23 32.20 -9.38
N THR A 535 -56.21 32.67 -10.16
CA THR A 535 -57.61 32.77 -9.74
C THR A 535 -58.26 31.41 -9.45
N VAL A 536 -57.94 30.37 -10.24
CA VAL A 536 -58.43 28.99 -10.01
C VAL A 536 -57.77 28.35 -8.77
N SER A 537 -56.48 28.60 -8.53
CA SER A 537 -55.78 28.10 -7.33
C SER A 537 -56.34 28.69 -6.03
N THR A 538 -56.83 29.94 -6.05
CA THR A 538 -57.46 30.59 -4.88
C THR A 538 -58.92 30.19 -4.66
N ALA A 539 -59.53 29.46 -5.60
CA ALA A 539 -60.96 29.12 -5.60
C ALA A 539 -61.28 27.66 -5.21
N THR A 540 -60.27 26.85 -4.86
CA THR A 540 -60.46 25.45 -4.42
C THR A 540 -60.04 25.33 -2.95
N PRO A 541 -60.98 25.08 -1.99
CA PRO A 541 -60.67 24.94 -0.57
C PRO A 541 -60.02 23.61 -0.18
#